data_AF-A0A543KEI3-F1
#
_entry.id   AF-A0A543KEI3-F1
#
_cell.length_a   1.000
_cell.length_b   1.000
_cell.length_c   1.000
_cell.angle_alpha   90.00
_cell.angle_beta   90.00
_cell.angle_gamma   90.00
#
_symmetry.space_group_name_H-M   'P 1'
#
loop_
_entity.id
_entity.type
_entity.pdbx_description
1 polymer ?
#
loop_
_entity_poly.entity_id
_entity_poly.type
_entity_poly.pdbx_seq_one_letter_code
_entity_poly.pdbx_strand_id
1 'polypeptide(L)'
;MRNAALTLGLIGGLWGMLVGFFSFGYTDLLIRYPELAEYTGGVANMGLIRAMSLLAPVLAIAGGAMARSANLAAGVLLLISATGMYFTFGFGVFTMFPIAMCGLAGVLALAARQPDPH
;
A
#
# COMPACT_ATOMS: atom_id res chain seq x y z
N MET A 1 -5.63 -2.11 -20.31
CA MET A 1 -5.97 -2.11 -18.86
C MET A 1 -4.85 -2.66 -18.00
N ARG A 2 -4.14 -3.71 -18.45
CA ARG A 2 -3.09 -4.37 -17.66
C ARG A 2 -1.87 -3.47 -17.48
N ASN A 3 -1.48 -2.73 -18.52
CA ASN A 3 -0.39 -1.75 -18.42
C ASN A 3 -0.71 -0.63 -17.42
N ALA A 4 -1.95 -0.13 -17.40
CA ALA A 4 -2.37 0.88 -16.43
C ALA A 4 -2.33 0.34 -15.00
N ALA A 5 -2.83 -0.88 -14.77
CA ALA A 5 -2.75 -1.53 -13.46
C ALA A 5 -1.30 -1.74 -13.00
N LEU A 6 -0.39 -2.13 -13.90
CA LEU A 6 1.03 -2.24 -13.60
C LEU A 6 1.62 -0.90 -13.16
N THR A 7 1.43 0.15 -13.96
CA THR A 7 2.00 1.47 -13.68
C THR A 7 1.47 2.04 -12.37
N LEU A 8 0.15 2.00 -12.17
CA LEU A 8 -0.49 2.50 -10.95
C LEU A 8 -0.07 1.66 -9.73
N GLY A 9 0.01 0.34 -9.85
CA GLY A 9 0.45 -0.55 -8.77
C GLY A 9 1.90 -0.30 -8.35
N LEU A 10 2.81 -0.05 -9.30
CA LEU A 10 4.20 0.28 -9.00
C LEU A 10 4.33 1.65 -8.32
N ILE A 11 3.67 2.69 -8.84
CA ILE A 11 3.72 4.03 -8.24
C ILE A 11 3.10 4.00 -6.83
N GLY A 12 1.93 3.38 -6.70
CA GLY A 12 1.24 3.24 -5.42
C GLY A 12 2.05 2.43 -4.40
N GLY A 13 2.72 1.36 -4.84
CA GLY A 13 3.58 0.55 -3.99
C GLY A 13 4.85 1.27 -3.52
N LEU A 14 5.53 1.99 -4.42
CA LEU A 14 6.72 2.78 -4.07
C LEU A 14 6.37 3.95 -3.12
N TRP A 15 5.25 4.63 -3.37
CA TRP A 15 4.78 5.67 -2.46
C TRP A 15 4.32 5.08 -1.12
N GLY A 16 3.62 3.95 -1.13
CA GLY A 16 3.25 3.21 0.07
C GLY A 16 4.47 2.77 0.88
N MET A 17 5.59 2.45 0.22
CA MET A 17 6.84 2.08 0.89
C MET A 17 7.43 3.28 1.64
N LEU A 18 7.37 4.47 1.05
CA LEU A 18 7.79 5.70 1.72
C LEU A 18 6.95 5.94 2.98
N VAL A 19 5.62 5.87 2.86
CA VAL A 19 4.70 6.01 4.00
C VAL A 19 4.99 4.95 5.06
N GLY A 20 5.16 3.69 4.65
CA GLY A 20 5.44 2.56 5.52
C GLY A 20 6.75 2.74 6.29
N PHE A 21 7.82 3.16 5.61
CA PHE A 21 9.13 3.41 6.21
C PHE A 21 9.05 4.46 7.32
N PHE A 22 8.45 5.62 7.06
CA PHE A 22 8.30 6.66 8.08
C PHE A 22 7.36 6.25 9.21
N SER A 23 6.28 5.53 8.91
CA SER A 23 5.34 5.04 9.93
C SER A 23 5.98 4.01 10.86
N PHE A 24 6.80 3.11 10.33
CA PHE A 24 7.56 2.14 11.12
C PHE A 24 8.60 2.88 11.98
N GLY A 25 9.38 3.78 11.37
CA GLY A 25 10.37 4.59 12.08
C GLY A 25 9.76 5.42 13.22
N TYR A 26 8.56 5.97 13.02
CA TYR A 26 7.83 6.66 14.09
C TYR A 26 7.52 5.73 15.27
N THR A 27 7.14 4.48 15.02
CA THR A 27 6.92 3.51 16.12
C THR A 27 8.22 3.19 16.87
N ASP A 28 9.36 3.12 16.18
CA ASP A 28 10.67 2.94 16.84
C ASP A 28 11.07 4.17 17.67
N LEU A 29 10.74 5.38 17.21
CA LEU A 29 10.95 6.61 17.98
C LEU A 29 10.12 6.65 19.26
N LEU A 30 8.84 6.24 19.21
CA LEU A 30 7.99 6.18 20.40
C LEU A 30 8.49 5.16 21.43
N ILE A 31 9.08 4.05 20.97
CA ILE A 31 9.69 3.05 21.87
C ILE A 31 10.97 3.61 22.49
N ARG A 32 11.80 4.31 21.71
CA ARG A 32 13.09 4.83 22.17
C ARG A 32 12.95 6.07 23.06
N TYR A 33 11.93 6.89 22.81
CA TYR A 33 11.66 8.14 23.51
C TYR A 33 10.20 8.14 23.99
N PRO A 34 9.89 7.48 25.12
CA PRO A 34 8.52 7.36 25.63
C PRO A 34 7.83 8.71 25.87
N GLU A 35 8.60 9.74 26.21
CA GLU A 35 8.14 11.12 26.38
C GLU A 35 7.41 11.64 25.12
N LEU A 36 7.84 11.24 23.91
CA LEU A 36 7.16 11.63 22.67
C LEU A 36 5.73 11.09 22.60
N ALA A 37 5.45 9.93 23.17
CA ALA A 37 4.12 9.36 23.20
C ALA A 37 3.18 10.20 24.08
N GLU A 38 3.69 10.80 25.16
CA GLU A 38 2.92 11.69 26.04
C GLU A 38 2.51 12.98 25.31
N TYR A 39 3.42 13.56 24.52
CA TYR A 39 3.12 14.79 23.76
C TYR A 39 2.26 14.57 22.51
N THR A 40 2.39 13.41 21.85
CA THR A 40 1.73 13.14 20.56
C THR A 40 0.46 12.30 20.69
N GLY A 41 0.19 11.72 21.86
CA GLY A 41 -0.87 10.74 22.08
C GLY A 41 -0.52 9.33 21.62
N GLY A 42 0.71 9.09 21.15
CA GLY A 42 1.20 7.77 20.74
C GLY A 42 0.48 7.22 19.50
N VAL A 43 0.42 5.90 19.37
CA VAL A 43 -0.29 5.20 18.29
C VAL A 43 -1.10 4.03 18.83
N ALA A 44 -2.27 3.77 18.25
CA ALA A 44 -3.22 2.79 18.77
C ALA A 44 -2.73 1.34 18.68
N ASN A 45 -2.08 0.94 17.58
CA ASN A 45 -1.60 -0.43 17.38
C ASN A 45 -0.26 -0.45 16.63
N MET A 46 0.85 -0.45 17.38
CA MET A 46 2.20 -0.49 16.82
C MET A 46 2.45 -1.76 15.99
N GLY A 47 1.92 -2.91 16.41
CA GLY A 47 2.12 -4.17 15.71
C GLY A 47 1.52 -4.16 14.31
N LEU A 48 0.28 -3.67 14.19
CA LEU A 48 -0.39 -3.51 12.90
C LEU A 48 0.35 -2.52 11.99
N ILE A 49 0.75 -1.36 12.53
CA ILE A 49 1.51 -0.33 11.80
C ILE A 49 2.79 -0.94 11.23
N ARG A 50 3.59 -1.60 12.07
CA ARG A 50 4.87 -2.20 11.65
C ARG A 50 4.68 -3.30 10.60
N ALA A 51 3.68 -4.14 10.76
CA ALA A 51 3.39 -5.21 9.79
C ALA A 51 2.97 -4.64 8.43
N MET A 52 2.01 -3.71 8.40
CA MET A 52 1.48 -3.16 7.16
C MET A 52 2.41 -2.13 6.51
N SER A 53 3.29 -1.49 7.27
CA SER A 53 4.40 -0.68 6.75
C SER A 53 5.30 -1.43 5.79
N LEU A 54 5.44 -2.74 5.96
CA LEU A 54 6.20 -3.60 5.05
C LEU A 54 5.28 -4.31 4.06
N LEU A 55 4.25 -4.99 4.56
CA LEU A 55 3.44 -5.89 3.75
C LEU A 55 2.65 -5.16 2.67
N ALA A 56 1.98 -4.06 2.99
CA ALA A 56 1.12 -3.37 2.04
C ALA A 56 1.88 -2.89 0.79
N PRO A 57 2.99 -2.15 0.88
CA PRO A 57 3.72 -1.72 -0.31
C PRO A 57 4.33 -2.88 -1.11
N VAL A 58 4.81 -3.94 -0.44
CA VAL A 58 5.32 -5.13 -1.12
C VAL A 58 4.22 -5.82 -1.93
N LEU A 59 3.01 -5.95 -1.37
CA LEU A 59 1.86 -6.52 -2.08
C LEU A 59 1.45 -5.68 -3.29
N ALA A 60 1.53 -4.34 -3.19
CA ALA A 60 1.27 -3.46 -4.33
C ALA A 60 2.29 -3.63 -5.45
N ILE A 61 3.59 -3.66 -5.13
CA ILE A 61 4.66 -3.85 -6.12
C ILE A 61 4.52 -5.21 -6.80
N ALA A 62 4.33 -6.28 -6.02
CA ALA A 62 4.12 -7.63 -6.54
C ALA A 62 2.87 -7.71 -7.41
N GLY A 63 1.75 -7.14 -6.95
CA GLY A 63 0.50 -7.09 -7.70
C GLY A 63 0.63 -6.30 -9.01
N GLY A 64 1.26 -5.13 -8.98
CA GLY A 64 1.55 -4.34 -10.18
C GLY A 64 2.42 -5.10 -11.18
N ALA A 65 3.50 -5.73 -10.73
CA ALA A 65 4.39 -6.51 -11.58
C ALA A 65 3.68 -7.71 -12.26
N MET A 66 2.74 -8.34 -11.56
CA MET A 66 1.96 -9.47 -12.07
C MET A 66 0.76 -9.08 -12.95
N ALA A 67 0.43 -7.80 -13.09
CA ALA A 67 -0.80 -7.36 -13.77
C ALA A 67 -0.95 -7.88 -15.22
N ARG A 68 0.17 -8.16 -15.91
CA ARG A 68 0.16 -8.72 -17.27
C ARG A 68 0.09 -10.24 -17.32
N SER A 69 0.77 -10.94 -16.42
CA SER A 69 0.91 -12.39 -16.41
C SER A 69 -0.19 -13.10 -15.63
N ALA A 70 -0.68 -12.50 -14.54
CA ALA A 70 -1.67 -13.07 -13.63
C ALA A 70 -2.61 -11.98 -13.09
N ASN A 71 -3.50 -11.48 -13.96
CA ASN A 71 -4.40 -10.35 -13.68
C ASN A 71 -5.30 -10.54 -12.43
N LEU A 72 -5.81 -11.75 -12.18
CA LEU A 72 -6.64 -12.05 -11.01
C LEU A 72 -5.84 -11.92 -9.71
N ALA A 73 -4.68 -12.56 -9.64
CA ALA A 73 -3.79 -12.48 -8.48
C ALA A 73 -3.30 -11.04 -8.26
N ALA A 74 -2.91 -10.35 -9.34
CA ALA A 74 -2.54 -8.94 -9.31
C ALA A 74 -3.65 -8.08 -8.70
N GLY A 75 -4.88 -8.25 -9.17
CA GLY A 75 -6.04 -7.50 -8.68
C GLY A 75 -6.29 -7.73 -7.19
N VAL A 76 -6.28 -8.98 -6.74
CA VAL A 76 -6.46 -9.32 -5.32
C VAL A 76 -5.37 -8.69 -4.46
N LEU A 77 -4.09 -8.81 -4.84
CA LEU A 77 -2.98 -8.27 -4.06
C LEU A 77 -3.01 -6.74 -3.97
N LEU A 78 -3.36 -6.06 -5.07
CA LEU A 78 -3.50 -4.60 -5.11
C LEU A 78 -4.65 -4.11 -4.23
N LEU A 79 -5.79 -4.83 -4.22
CA LEU A 79 -6.91 -4.49 -3.34
C LEU A 79 -6.60 -4.77 -1.87
N ILE A 80 -5.91 -5.87 -1.55
CA ILE A 80 -5.43 -6.15 -0.18
C ILE A 80 -4.46 -5.05 0.26
N SER A 81 -3.54 -4.63 -0.61
CA SER A 81 -2.62 -3.53 -0.32
C SER A 81 -3.35 -2.23 -0.02
N ALA A 82 -4.28 -1.81 -0.89
CA ALA A 82 -5.06 -0.59 -0.69
C ALA A 82 -5.88 -0.63 0.61
N THR A 83 -6.52 -1.76 0.88
CA THR A 83 -7.33 -1.98 2.08
C THR A 83 -6.46 -2.00 3.34
N GLY A 84 -5.31 -2.65 3.30
CA GLY A 84 -4.33 -2.69 4.40
C GLY A 84 -3.77 -1.30 4.73
N MET A 85 -3.44 -0.50 3.71
CA MET A 85 -3.03 0.89 3.89
C MET A 85 -4.14 1.73 4.50
N TYR A 86 -5.38 1.60 4.02
CA TYR A 86 -6.52 2.35 4.55
C TYR A 86 -6.78 2.02 6.02
N PHE A 87 -6.82 0.75 6.41
CA PHE A 87 -7.11 0.36 7.79
C PHE A 87 -5.96 0.64 8.76
N THR A 88 -4.72 0.70 8.27
CA THR A 88 -3.55 0.94 9.13
C THR A 88 -3.23 2.42 9.28
N PHE A 89 -3.20 3.15 8.16
CA PHE A 89 -2.71 4.52 8.12
C PHE A 89 -3.85 5.55 7.98
N GLY A 90 -5.07 5.09 7.72
CA GLY A 90 -6.19 5.95 7.37
C GLY A 90 -6.05 6.56 5.97
N PHE A 91 -7.04 7.39 5.61
CA PHE A 91 -7.03 8.16 4.36
C PHE A 91 -6.65 9.61 4.65
N GLY A 92 -5.42 9.98 4.36
CA GLY A 92 -4.87 11.32 4.56
C GLY A 92 -3.96 11.75 3.42
N VAL A 93 -3.37 12.94 3.52
CA VAL A 93 -2.59 13.55 2.42
C VAL A 93 -1.46 12.64 1.92
N PHE A 94 -0.76 11.95 2.82
CA PHE A 94 0.34 11.06 2.44
C PHE A 94 -0.12 9.67 1.97
N THR A 95 -1.33 9.23 2.33
CA THR A 95 -1.83 7.88 2.05
C THR A 95 -2.91 7.83 0.97
N MET A 96 -3.52 8.96 0.63
CA MET A 96 -4.61 9.01 -0.36
C MET A 96 -4.18 8.56 -1.75
N PHE A 97 -3.01 9.01 -2.20
CA PHE A 97 -2.44 8.63 -3.50
C PHE A 97 -2.14 7.12 -3.61
N PRO A 98 -1.34 6.50 -2.71
CA PRO A 98 -1.05 5.08 -2.83
C PRO A 98 -2.29 4.21 -2.65
N ILE A 99 -3.23 4.60 -1.76
CA ILE A 99 -4.52 3.89 -1.60
C ILE A 99 -5.33 3.96 -2.88
N ALA A 100 -5.54 5.16 -3.45
CA ALA A 100 -6.34 5.33 -4.65
C ALA A 100 -5.70 4.66 -5.87
N MET A 101 -4.39 4.78 -6.03
CA MET A 101 -3.65 4.14 -7.13
C MET A 101 -3.71 2.62 -7.04
N CYS A 102 -3.46 2.02 -5.87
CA CYS A 102 -3.55 0.58 -5.68
C CYS A 102 -4.99 0.07 -5.83
N GLY A 103 -5.97 0.80 -5.28
CA GLY A 103 -7.39 0.47 -5.40
C GLY A 103 -7.85 0.46 -6.85
N LEU A 104 -7.55 1.53 -7.59
CA LEU A 104 -7.87 1.62 -9.02
C LEU A 104 -7.11 0.57 -9.84
N ALA A 105 -5.82 0.37 -9.57
CA ALA A 105 -5.01 -0.66 -10.22
C ALA A 105 -5.61 -2.06 -10.01
N GLY A 106 -6.07 -2.36 -8.79
CA GLY A 106 -6.71 -3.62 -8.44
C GLY A 106 -7.99 -3.84 -9.23
N VAL A 107 -8.87 -2.85 -9.28
CA VAL A 107 -10.11 -2.90 -10.09
C VAL A 107 -9.78 -3.10 -11.58
N LEU A 108 -8.82 -2.36 -12.12
CA LEU A 108 -8.41 -2.47 -13.52
C LEU A 108 -7.80 -3.85 -13.84
N ALA A 109 -7.01 -4.42 -12.94
CA ALA A 109 -6.44 -5.75 -13.10
C ALA A 109 -7.54 -6.82 -13.14
N LEU A 110 -8.52 -6.76 -12.24
CA LEU A 110 -9.67 -7.68 -12.22
C LEU A 110 -10.57 -7.52 -13.47
N ALA A 111 -10.74 -6.28 -13.95
CA ALA A 111 -11.54 -5.99 -15.14
C ALA A 111 -10.85 -6.40 -16.46
N ALA A 112 -9.52 -6.61 -16.46
CA ALA A 112 -8.74 -6.87 -17.66
C ALA A 112 -8.95 -8.29 -18.23
N ARG A 113 -10.08 -8.51 -18.92
CA ARG A 113 -10.46 -9.81 -19.50
C ARG A 113 -9.71 -10.19 -20.78
N GLN A 114 -9.15 -9.22 -21.52
CA GLN A 114 -8.38 -9.45 -22.75
C GLN A 114 -6.92 -9.01 -22.58
N PRO A 115 -5.95 -9.65 -23.28
CA PRO A 115 -4.58 -9.16 -23.37
C PRO A 115 -4.55 -7.76 -23.99
N ASP A 116 -3.72 -6.86 -23.45
CA ASP A 116 -3.52 -5.55 -24.08
C ASP A 116 -2.82 -5.77 -25.44
N PRO A 117 -3.24 -5.08 -26.54
CA PRO A 117 -2.53 -5.14 -27.81
C PRO A 117 -1.07 -4.71 -27.65
N HIS A 118 -0.17 -5.41 -28.35
CA HIS A 118 1.27 -5.18 -28.32
C HIS A 118 1.66 -3.82 -28.91
#